data_AF-A0A2H0WPB1-F1
#
_entry.id   AF-A0A2H0WPB1-F1
#
_cell.length_a   1.000
_cell.length_b   1.000
_cell.length_c   1.000
_cell.angle_alpha   90.00
_cell.angle_beta   90.00
_cell.angle_gamma   90.00
#
_symmetry.space_group_name_H-M   'P 1'
#
loop_
_entity.id
_entity.type
_entity.pdbx_description
1 polymer ?
#
loop_
_entity_poly.entity_id
_entity_poly.type
_entity_poly.pdbx_seq_one_letter_code
_entity_poly.pdbx_strand_id
1 'polypeptide(L)'
;GKTATICLLARDFKGFDFAVYKHRLDLTRTGLRLRSHTGELWAEAGLYKSLAEVDCQKQILLIDEFQFESESSPEEIKDFLSSVSLILIFDVSRGGTLRFYCLF
;
A
#
# COMPACT_ATOMS: atom_id res chain seq x y z
N GLY A 1 11.34 4.15 5.59
CA GLY A 1 11.58 2.94 4.76
C GLY A 1 10.30 2.16 4.47
N LYS A 2 9.17 2.83 4.19
CA LYS A 2 7.85 2.20 4.00
C LYS A 2 7.85 1.22 2.83
N THR A 3 8.33 1.68 1.68
CA THR A 3 8.43 0.88 0.44
C THR A 3 9.26 -0.39 0.63
N ALA A 4 10.37 -0.32 1.37
CA ALA A 4 11.18 -1.50 1.67
C ALA A 4 10.39 -2.52 2.50
N THR A 5 9.62 -2.05 3.49
CA THR A 5 8.75 -2.91 4.29
C THR A 5 7.63 -3.53 3.46
N ILE A 6 6.98 -2.78 2.57
CA ILE A 6 5.97 -3.34 1.65
C ILE A 6 6.60 -4.44 0.77
N CYS A 7 7.80 -4.21 0.22
CA CYS A 7 8.50 -5.23 -0.55
C CYS A 7 8.82 -6.49 0.28
N LEU A 8 9.19 -6.34 1.55
CA LEU A 8 9.44 -7.48 2.44
C LEU A 8 8.14 -8.25 2.75
N LEU A 9 7.06 -7.54 3.09
CA LEU A 9 5.74 -8.15 3.31
C LEU A 9 5.24 -8.89 2.07
N ALA A 10 5.36 -8.29 0.88
CA ALA A 10 4.99 -8.92 -0.38
C ALA A 10 5.80 -10.21 -0.65
N ARG A 11 7.06 -10.26 -0.23
CA ARG A 11 7.88 -11.47 -0.34
C ARG A 11 7.40 -12.54 0.65
N ASP A 12 7.08 -12.15 1.88
CA ASP A 12 6.70 -13.07 2.95
C ASP A 12 5.25 -13.58 2.79
N PHE A 13 4.39 -12.82 2.11
CA PHE A 13 3.02 -13.22 1.73
C PHE A 13 2.96 -14.03 0.43
N LYS A 14 4.09 -14.46 -0.14
CA LYS A 14 4.06 -15.39 -1.28
C LYS A 14 3.30 -16.66 -0.91
N GLY A 15 2.24 -16.97 -1.66
CA GLY A 15 1.35 -18.11 -1.41
C GLY A 15 0.06 -17.76 -0.67
N PHE A 16 -0.10 -16.51 -0.21
CA PHE A 16 -1.35 -15.97 0.29
C PHE A 16 -2.08 -15.18 -0.81
N ASP A 17 -3.38 -14.95 -0.62
CA ASP A 17 -4.17 -14.10 -1.52
C ASP A 17 -4.00 -12.63 -1.16
N PHE A 18 -2.98 -11.98 -1.75
CA PHE A 18 -2.67 -10.58 -1.50
C PHE A 18 -2.48 -9.78 -2.80
N ALA A 19 -2.61 -8.46 -2.69
CA ALA A 19 -2.24 -7.54 -3.76
C ALA A 19 -1.48 -6.32 -3.21
N VAL A 20 -0.59 -5.79 -4.04
CA VAL A 20 0.18 -4.57 -3.76
C VAL A 20 -0.27 -3.48 -4.71
N TYR A 21 -0.48 -2.28 -4.19
CA TYR A 21 -0.88 -1.10 -4.95
C TYR A 21 0.05 0.08 -4.69
N LYS A 22 0.31 0.85 -5.74
CA LYS A 22 1.06 2.11 -5.71
C LYS A 22 0.22 3.22 -6.31
N HIS A 23 0.17 4.37 -5.64
CA HIS A 23 -0.62 5.49 -6.14
C HIS A 23 -0.01 6.08 -7.43
N ARG A 24 -0.85 6.44 -8.41
CA ARG A 24 -0.38 6.96 -9.72
C ARG A 24 0.44 8.25 -9.61
N LEU A 25 0.21 9.09 -8.59
CA LEU A 25 1.02 10.30 -8.39
C LEU A 25 2.48 9.98 -7.98
N ASP A 26 2.75 8.79 -7.45
CA ASP A 26 4.10 8.32 -7.09
C ASP A 26 4.87 7.70 -8.29
N LEU A 27 4.28 7.70 -9.49
CA LEU A 27 4.92 7.16 -10.70
C LEU A 27 6.20 7.91 -11.14
N THR A 28 6.44 9.09 -10.58
CA THR A 28 7.57 9.95 -10.96
C THR A 28 8.95 9.38 -10.61
N ARG A 29 9.06 8.27 -9.84
CA ARG A 29 10.35 7.72 -9.38
C ARG A 29 10.74 6.30 -9.85
N THR A 30 9.81 5.37 -10.12
CA THR A 30 10.19 3.93 -10.27
C THR A 30 9.40 3.11 -11.31
N GLY A 31 8.48 3.72 -12.07
CA GLY A 31 7.61 2.99 -13.02
C GLY A 31 6.57 2.11 -12.31
N LEU A 32 6.13 1.02 -12.94
CA LEU A 32 5.10 0.10 -12.42
C LEU A 32 5.54 -0.72 -11.20
N ARG A 33 6.85 -0.79 -10.94
CA ARG A 33 7.38 -1.56 -9.81
C ARG A 33 7.48 -0.70 -8.56
N LEU A 34 7.05 -1.28 -7.45
CA LEU A 34 7.39 -0.77 -6.14
C LEU A 34 8.85 -1.12 -5.87
N ARG A 35 9.72 -0.12 -5.70
CA ARG A 35 11.15 -0.35 -5.50
C ARG A 35 11.69 0.48 -4.35
N SER A 36 12.38 -0.19 -3.44
CA SER A 36 13.11 0.47 -2.35
C SER A 36 14.16 1.44 -2.89
N HIS A 37 14.58 2.40 -2.06
CA HIS A 37 15.55 3.43 -2.47
C HIS A 37 16.91 2.84 -2.92
N THR A 38 17.37 1.75 -2.30
CA THR A 38 18.61 1.04 -2.68
C THR A 38 18.44 0.22 -3.95
N GLY A 39 17.19 -0.06 -4.34
CA GLY A 39 16.88 -0.86 -5.52
C GLY A 39 16.98 -2.37 -5.33
N GLU A 40 17.41 -2.84 -4.16
CA GLU A 40 17.60 -4.27 -3.86
C GLU A 40 16.28 -5.00 -3.60
N LEU A 41 15.33 -4.31 -2.95
CA LEU A 41 13.99 -4.82 -2.69
C LEU A 41 12.99 -4.22 -3.68
N TRP A 42 12.17 -5.08 -4.28
CA TRP A 42 11.09 -4.69 -5.18
C TRP A 42 9.89 -5.65 -5.07
N ALA A 43 8.72 -5.16 -5.44
CA ALA A 43 7.49 -5.93 -5.60
C ALA A 43 6.74 -5.47 -6.85
N GLU A 44 6.03 -6.41 -7.50
CA GLU A 44 5.04 -6.05 -8.51
C GLU A 44 3.87 -5.34 -7.81
N ALA A 45 3.40 -4.23 -8.39
CA ALA A 45 2.31 -3.45 -7.82
C ALA A 45 1.34 -3.01 -8.93
N GLY A 46 0.05 -3.09 -8.64
CA GLY A 46 -0.99 -2.43 -9.42
C GLY A 46 -0.92 -0.92 -9.22
N LEU A 47 -1.34 -0.16 -10.22
CA LEU A 47 -1.53 1.27 -10.06
C LEU A 47 -2.95 1.56 -9.62
N TYR A 48 -3.10 2.48 -8.67
CA TYR A 48 -4.41 2.98 -8.28
C TYR A 48 -4.42 4.51 -8.22
N LYS A 49 -5.60 5.08 -8.46
CA LYS A 49 -5.90 6.51 -8.26
C LYS A 49 -7.03 6.74 -7.26
N SER A 50 -7.93 5.76 -7.16
CA SER A 50 -9.06 5.76 -6.25
C SER A 50 -9.26 4.34 -5.69
N LEU A 51 -10.00 4.22 -4.58
CA LEU A 51 -10.30 2.92 -3.97
C LEU A 51 -11.13 2.00 -4.86
N ALA A 52 -11.84 2.54 -5.87
CA ALA A 52 -12.58 1.74 -6.84
C ALA A 52 -11.67 0.90 -7.76
N GLU A 53 -10.38 1.25 -7.86
CA GLU A 53 -9.39 0.50 -8.64
C GLU A 53 -8.68 -0.59 -7.80
N VAL A 54 -8.96 -0.67 -6.50
CA VAL A 54 -8.38 -1.63 -5.57
C VAL A 54 -9.28 -2.86 -5.47
N ASP A 55 -8.71 -4.05 -5.69
CA ASP A 55 -9.44 -5.30 -5.60
C ASP A 55 -9.70 -5.68 -4.13
N CYS A 56 -10.85 -5.27 -3.62
CA CYS A 56 -11.27 -5.55 -2.25
C CYS A 56 -11.64 -7.02 -2.00
N GLN A 57 -11.63 -7.89 -3.02
CA GLN A 57 -11.81 -9.33 -2.82
C GLN A 57 -10.57 -10.01 -2.24
N LYS A 58 -9.41 -9.33 -2.29
CA LYS A 58 -8.15 -9.85 -1.74
C LYS A 58 -8.18 -9.93 -0.22
N GLN A 59 -7.67 -11.03 0.32
CA GLN A 59 -7.55 -11.21 1.77
C GLN A 59 -6.60 -10.18 2.38
N ILE A 60 -5.53 -9.80 1.68
CA ILE A 60 -4.53 -8.85 2.19
C ILE A 60 -4.27 -7.77 1.14
N LEU A 61 -4.40 -6.51 1.55
CA LEU A 61 -4.06 -5.36 0.73
C LEU A 61 -2.85 -4.62 1.29
N LEU A 62 -1.85 -4.40 0.43
CA LEU A 62 -0.66 -3.59 0.71
C LEU A 62 -0.69 -2.34 -0.18
N ILE A 63 -0.96 -1.17 0.38
CA ILE A 63 -1.11 0.06 -0.40
C ILE A 63 0.00 1.06 -0.02
N ASP A 64 0.86 1.41 -0.98
CA ASP A 64 1.89 2.45 -0.80
C ASP A 64 1.33 3.84 -1.11
N GLU A 65 1.79 4.81 -0.33
CA GLU A 65 1.43 6.22 -0.46
C GLU A 65 -0.11 6.49 -0.39
N PHE A 66 -0.80 5.78 0.51
CA PHE A 66 -2.25 5.93 0.74
C PHE A 66 -2.69 7.36 0.99
N GLN A 67 -1.83 8.22 1.56
CA GLN A 67 -2.14 9.62 1.80
C GLN A 67 -2.34 10.47 0.53
N PHE A 68 -2.03 9.91 -0.65
CA PHE A 68 -2.35 10.55 -1.94
C PHE A 68 -3.73 10.19 -2.47
N GLU A 69 -4.46 9.26 -1.84
CA GLU A 69 -5.87 9.04 -2.13
C GLU A 69 -6.66 10.33 -1.89
N SER A 70 -7.29 10.83 -2.95
CA SER A 70 -8.01 12.11 -2.93
C SER A 70 -9.33 12.08 -3.70
N GLU A 71 -9.69 10.95 -4.31
CA GLU A 71 -10.88 10.84 -5.16
C GLU A 71 -12.04 10.21 -4.41
N SER A 72 -11.74 9.33 -3.45
CA SER A 72 -12.75 8.74 -2.56
C SER A 72 -13.17 9.71 -1.45
N SER A 73 -14.48 9.77 -1.21
CA SER A 73 -15.09 10.45 -0.08
C SER A 73 -14.69 9.82 1.27
N PRO A 74 -14.78 10.57 2.38
CA PRO A 74 -14.54 10.01 3.72
C PRO A 74 -15.40 8.77 4.03
N GLU A 75 -16.64 8.75 3.56
CA GLU A 75 -17.57 7.62 3.69
C GLU A 75 -17.06 6.39 2.92
N GLU A 76 -16.64 6.55 1.66
CA GLU A 76 -16.07 5.46 0.86
C GLU A 76 -14.76 4.92 1.46
N ILE A 77 -13.90 5.80 1.98
CA ILE A 77 -12.69 5.40 2.69
C ILE A 77 -13.05 4.59 3.94
N LYS A 78 -14.05 5.04 4.70
CA LYS A 78 -14.48 4.33 5.92
C LYS A 78 -15.07 2.96 5.58
N ASP A 79 -15.91 2.86 4.56
CA ASP A 79 -16.52 1.61 4.12
C ASP A 79 -15.45 0.63 3.60
N PHE A 80 -14.48 1.13 2.85
CA PHE A 80 -13.32 0.37 2.43
C PHE A 80 -12.54 -0.16 3.64
N LEU A 81 -12.12 0.71 4.56
CA LEU A 81 -11.36 0.32 5.76
C LEU A 81 -12.10 -0.68 6.66
N SER A 82 -13.44 -0.73 6.57
CA SER A 82 -14.28 -1.65 7.34
C SER A 82 -14.52 -3.00 6.63
N SER A 83 -14.17 -3.12 5.34
CA SER A 83 -14.47 -4.30 4.51
C SER A 83 -13.25 -5.16 4.17
N VAL A 84 -12.04 -4.66 4.46
CA VAL A 84 -10.79 -5.35 4.10
C VAL A 84 -9.85 -5.51 5.29
N SER A 85 -9.08 -6.59 5.31
CA SER A 85 -7.90 -6.67 6.19
C SER A 85 -6.76 -5.90 5.56
N LEU A 86 -6.52 -4.68 6.07
CA LEU A 86 -5.61 -3.72 5.47
C LEU A 86 -4.38 -3.49 6.35
N ILE A 87 -3.20 -3.48 5.72
CA ILE A 87 -1.96 -3.03 6.36
C ILE A 87 -1.57 -1.68 5.75
N LEU A 88 -1.72 -0.63 6.55
CA LEU A 88 -1.23 0.71 6.20
C LEU A 88 0.11 0.98 6.88
N ILE A 89 1.08 1.47 6.10
CA ILE A 89 2.41 1.83 6.59
C ILE A 89 2.60 3.34 6.47
N PHE A 90 2.70 4.03 7.60
CA PHE A 90 2.96 5.47 7.66
C PHE A 90 4.34 5.77 8.24
N ASP A 91 4.98 6.83 7.71
CA ASP A 91 6.20 7.40 8.28
C ASP A 91 5.79 8.52 9.25
N VAL A 92 5.93 8.30 10.55
CA VAL A 92 5.62 9.31 11.56
C VAL A 92 6.91 10.08 11.87
N SER A 93 7.29 11.00 10.98
CA SER A 93 8.52 11.75 11.16
C SER A 93 8.33 12.97 12.09
N ARG A 94 8.48 12.71 13.39
CA ARG A 94 9.49 13.34 14.27
C ARG A 94 9.93 12.28 15.30
N GLY A 95 10.74 11.30 14.88
CA GLY A 95 11.26 10.27 15.80
C GLY A 95 11.57 8.89 15.22
N GLY A 96 11.35 8.63 13.92
CA GLY A 96 11.78 7.39 13.28
C GLY A 96 10.95 6.15 13.61
N THR A 97 9.74 6.32 14.16
CA THR A 97 8.84 5.20 14.44
C THR A 97 7.91 4.97 13.24
N LEU A 98 8.07 3.84 12.56
CA LEU A 98 7.07 3.33 11.61
C LEU A 98 5.88 2.80 12.41
N ARG A 99 4.66 3.26 12.10
CA ARG A 99 3.44 2.71 12.67
C ARG A 99 2.71 1.86 11.64
N PHE A 100 2.31 0.68 12.08
CA PHE A 100 1.50 -0.26 11.32
C PHE A 100 0.09 -0.22 11.87
N TYR A 101 -0.88 0.07 11.01
CA TYR A 101 -2.27 -0.17 11.34
C TYR A 101 -2.67 -1.43 10.58
N CYS A 102 -2.88 -2.50 11.34
CA CYS A 102 -3.53 -3.70 10.86
C CYS A 102 -4.97 -3.61 11.35
N LEU A 103 -5.88 -3.32 10.43
CA LEU A 103 -7.32 -3.35 10.69
C LEU A 103 -7.77 -4.78 10.35
N PHE A 104 -8.31 -5.50 11.33
CA PHE A 104 -8.91 -6.82 11.19
C PHE A 104 -10.43 -6.70 11.25
#